data_AF-A0A158KKL7-F1
#
_entry.id   AF-A0A158KKL7-F1
#
_cell.length_a   1.000
_cell.length_b   1.000
_cell.length_c   1.000
_cell.angle_alpha   90.00
_cell.angle_beta   90.00
_cell.angle_gamma   90.00
#
_symmetry.space_group_name_H-M   'P 1'
#
loop_
_entity.id
_entity.type
_entity.pdbx_description
1 polymer ?
#
loop_
_entity_poly.entity_id
_entity_poly.type
_entity_poly.pdbx_seq_one_letter_code
_entity_poly.pdbx_strand_id
1 'polypeptide(L)'
;MSAYDQVIGAKVSQRERAFLVEALELLMRERSNALRIATAVAKARGDRVPEVQEFGLDDILRLSRLICEAPFAEPGKSKWTASPPEMQITSVDGRRPYRRLPNQE
;
A
#
# COMPACT_ATOMS: atom_id res chain seq x y z
N MET A 1 -0.41 -14.67 11.90
CA MET A 1 -0.33 -13.70 10.78
C MET A 1 1.10 -13.20 10.72
N SER A 2 1.71 -13.21 9.53
CA SER A 2 3.09 -12.75 9.37
C SER A 2 3.12 -11.22 9.42
N ALA A 3 4.13 -10.63 10.06
CA ALA A 3 4.28 -9.17 10.16
C ALA A 3 4.35 -8.48 8.77
N TYR A 4 4.78 -9.21 7.75
CA TYR A 4 4.89 -8.71 6.38
C TYR A 4 3.52 -8.38 5.75
N ASP A 5 2.48 -9.17 6.04
CA ASP A 5 1.14 -8.97 5.44
C ASP A 5 0.47 -7.68 5.93
N GLN A 6 0.73 -7.29 7.19
CA GLN A 6 0.20 -6.06 7.79
C GLN A 6 0.90 -4.79 7.29
N VAL A 7 2.20 -4.87 6.99
CA VAL A 7 3.00 -3.71 6.55
C VAL A 7 2.65 -3.29 5.11
N ILE A 8 2.29 -4.24 4.24
CA ILE A 8 1.87 -3.95 2.87
C ILE A 8 0.54 -3.19 2.89
N GLY A 9 -0.48 -3.69 3.62
CA GLY A 9 -1.80 -3.06 3.68
C GLY A 9 -1.79 -1.61 4.18
N ALA A 10 -0.88 -1.28 5.10
CA ALA A 10 -0.73 0.07 5.66
C ALA A 10 -0.03 1.07 4.73
N LYS A 11 0.69 0.63 3.69
CA LYS A 11 1.46 1.49 2.78
C LYS A 11 0.82 1.71 1.41
N VAL A 12 -0.23 0.95 1.11
CA VAL A 12 -0.91 0.98 -0.20
C VAL A 12 -2.03 2.03 -0.14
N SER A 13 -2.09 2.92 -1.14
CA SER A 13 -3.15 3.92 -1.27
C SER A 13 -4.50 3.28 -1.61
N GLN A 14 -5.59 4.04 -1.43
CA GLN A 14 -6.94 3.59 -1.82
C GLN A 14 -7.00 3.18 -3.31
N ARG A 15 -6.32 3.93 -4.18
CA ARG A 15 -6.28 3.68 -5.62
C ARG A 15 -5.54 2.39 -5.94
N GLU A 16 -4.38 2.17 -5.32
CA GLU A 16 -3.62 0.94 -5.51
C GLU A 16 -4.36 -0.27 -4.94
N ARG A 17 -5.08 -0.13 -3.81
CA ARG A 17 -5.96 -1.19 -3.31
C ARG A 17 -7.02 -1.57 -4.33
N ALA A 18 -7.71 -0.59 -4.93
CA ALA A 18 -8.72 -0.84 -5.94
C ALA A 18 -8.13 -1.59 -7.16
N PHE A 19 -6.96 -1.17 -7.62
CA PHE A 19 -6.25 -1.84 -8.72
C PHE A 19 -5.87 -3.29 -8.38
N LEU A 20 -5.40 -3.55 -7.15
CA LEU A 20 -5.06 -4.90 -6.72
C LEU A 20 -6.31 -5.80 -6.62
N VAL A 21 -7.44 -5.26 -6.16
CA VAL A 21 -8.71 -6.01 -6.12
C VAL A 21 -9.15 -6.38 -7.53
N GLU A 22 -9.15 -5.44 -8.47
CA GLU A 22 -9.46 -5.70 -9.88
C GLU A 22 -8.53 -6.75 -10.49
N ALA A 23 -7.22 -6.67 -10.22
CA ALA A 23 -6.26 -7.66 -10.69
C ALA A 23 -6.55 -9.06 -10.12
N LEU A 24 -6.96 -9.17 -8.86
CA LEU A 24 -7.34 -10.43 -8.23
C LEU A 24 -8.66 -10.98 -8.81
N GLU A 25 -9.62 -10.14 -9.18
CA GLU A 25 -10.84 -10.55 -9.87
C GLU A 25 -10.54 -11.14 -11.26
N LEU A 26 -9.65 -10.49 -12.02
CA LEU A 26 -9.19 -11.00 -13.32
C LEU A 26 -8.47 -12.34 -13.16
N LEU A 27 -7.57 -12.45 -12.17
CA LEU A 27 -6.87 -13.69 -11.88
C LEU A 27 -7.84 -14.81 -11.45
N MET A 28 -8.85 -14.48 -10.64
CA MET A 28 -9.90 -15.42 -10.22
C MET A 28 -10.61 -16.01 -11.43
N ARG A 29 -11.01 -15.15 -12.37
CA ARG A 29 -11.70 -15.57 -13.60
C ARG A 29 -10.83 -16.50 -14.42
N GLU A 30 -9.56 -16.14 -14.62
CA GLU A 30 -8.63 -16.93 -15.41
C GLU A 30 -8.40 -18.32 -14.78
N ARG A 31 -8.12 -18.38 -13.47
CA ARG A 31 -7.90 -19.66 -12.79
C ARG A 31 -9.16 -20.52 -12.71
N SER A 32 -10.34 -19.90 -12.59
CA SER A 32 -11.62 -20.63 -12.68
C SER A 32 -11.83 -21.25 -14.06
N ASN A 33 -11.44 -20.56 -15.13
CA ASN A 33 -11.48 -21.11 -16.49
C ASN A 33 -10.49 -22.28 -16.64
N ALA A 34 -9.28 -22.12 -16.13
CA ALA A 34 -8.28 -23.19 -16.16
C ALA A 34 -8.77 -24.46 -15.45
N LEU A 35 -9.40 -24.33 -14.27
CA LEU A 35 -10.03 -25.45 -13.55
C LEU A 35 -11.12 -26.14 -14.39
N ARG A 36 -11.99 -25.35 -15.05
CA ARG A 36 -13.04 -25.89 -15.93
C ARG A 36 -12.46 -26.70 -17.08
N ILE A 37 -11.41 -26.18 -17.73
CA ILE A 37 -10.72 -26.86 -18.84
C ILE A 37 -10.07 -28.15 -18.34
N ALA A 38 -9.30 -28.07 -17.24
CA ALA A 38 -8.62 -29.23 -16.67
C ALA A 38 -9.62 -30.32 -16.25
N THR A 39 -10.75 -29.93 -15.66
CA THR A 39 -11.85 -30.83 -15.32
C THR A 39 -12.42 -31.53 -16.55
N ALA A 40 -12.69 -30.79 -17.63
CA ALA A 40 -13.20 -31.37 -18.87
C ALA A 40 -12.21 -32.36 -19.50
N VAL A 41 -10.93 -32.01 -19.52
CA VAL A 41 -9.85 -32.87 -20.03
C VAL A 41 -9.70 -34.13 -19.18
N ALA A 42 -9.67 -34.01 -17.86
CA ALA A 42 -9.54 -35.15 -16.95
C ALA A 42 -10.71 -36.13 -17.13
N LYS A 43 -11.94 -35.61 -17.21
CA LYS A 43 -13.14 -36.43 -17.46
C LYS A 43 -13.08 -37.15 -18.81
N ALA A 44 -12.61 -36.47 -19.86
CA ALA A 44 -12.49 -37.08 -21.19
C ALA A 44 -11.44 -38.20 -21.25
N ARG A 45 -10.42 -38.14 -20.39
CA ARG A 45 -9.32 -39.12 -20.31
C ARG A 45 -9.57 -40.23 -19.29
N GLY A 46 -10.57 -40.09 -18.43
CA GLY A 46 -10.78 -41.00 -17.29
C GLY A 46 -9.80 -40.77 -16.14
N ASP A 47 -9.16 -39.60 -16.10
CA ASP A 47 -8.22 -39.21 -15.05
C ASP A 47 -8.95 -38.66 -13.82
N ARG A 48 -8.23 -38.51 -12.70
CA ARG A 48 -8.72 -37.80 -11.52
C ARG A 48 -9.04 -36.34 -11.87
N VAL A 49 -10.24 -35.90 -11.51
CA VAL A 49 -10.65 -34.48 -11.60
C VAL A 49 -9.87 -33.65 -10.58
N PRO A 50 -9.24 -32.54 -10.99
CA PRO A 50 -8.51 -31.70 -10.06
C PRO A 50 -9.45 -30.96 -9.09
N GLU A 51 -8.96 -30.73 -7.89
CA GLU A 51 -9.63 -29.99 -6.84
C GLU A 51 -9.50 -28.49 -7.03
N VAL A 52 -10.41 -27.74 -6.41
CA VAL A 52 -10.43 -26.27 -6.48
C VAL A 52 -9.14 -25.68 -5.89
N GLN A 53 -8.62 -26.29 -4.83
CA GLN A 53 -7.42 -25.85 -4.13
C GLN A 53 -6.16 -25.97 -5.00
N GLU A 54 -6.13 -26.91 -5.95
CA GLU A 54 -5.01 -27.07 -6.89
C GLU A 54 -4.87 -25.87 -7.83
N PHE A 55 -5.90 -25.03 -7.93
CA PHE A 55 -5.91 -23.77 -8.67
C PHE A 55 -5.77 -22.53 -7.77
N GLY A 56 -5.68 -22.70 -6.45
CA GLY A 56 -5.47 -21.60 -5.48
C GLY A 56 -6.55 -20.52 -5.51
N LEU A 57 -7.80 -20.89 -5.79
CA LEU A 57 -8.92 -19.92 -5.79
C LEU A 57 -9.22 -19.39 -4.39
N ASP A 58 -9.05 -20.22 -3.37
CA ASP A 58 -9.19 -19.88 -1.96
C ASP A 58 -8.15 -18.84 -1.52
N ASP A 59 -6.90 -18.98 -1.96
CA ASP A 59 -5.85 -17.99 -1.71
C ASP A 59 -6.17 -16.62 -2.34
N ILE A 60 -6.71 -16.61 -3.56
CA ILE A 60 -7.12 -15.37 -4.23
C ILE A 60 -8.25 -14.69 -3.45
N LEU A 61 -9.27 -15.45 -3.02
CA LEU A 61 -10.36 -14.92 -2.18
C LEU A 61 -9.83 -14.36 -0.86
N ARG A 62 -8.92 -15.09 -0.21
CA ARG A 62 -8.29 -14.67 1.04
C ARG A 62 -7.52 -13.37 0.87
N LEU A 63 -6.70 -13.25 -0.18
CA LEU A 63 -5.94 -12.04 -0.48
C LEU A 63 -6.85 -10.86 -0.81
N SER A 64 -7.90 -11.07 -1.61
CA SER A 64 -8.88 -10.03 -1.94
C SER A 64 -9.54 -9.48 -0.68
N ARG A 65 -9.97 -10.36 0.23
CA ARG A 65 -10.54 -9.97 1.52
C ARG A 65 -9.55 -9.18 2.38
N LEU A 66 -8.30 -9.63 2.48
CA LEU A 66 -7.26 -8.94 3.24
C LEU A 66 -6.99 -7.53 2.73
N ILE A 67 -7.03 -7.32 1.41
CA ILE A 67 -6.80 -6.00 0.81
C ILE A 67 -8.01 -5.08 1.01
N CYS A 68 -9.22 -5.62 0.94
CA CYS A 68 -10.46 -4.87 1.18
C CYS A 68 -10.67 -4.48 2.65
N GLU A 69 -10.32 -5.36 3.59
CA GLU A 69 -10.52 -5.17 5.04
C GLU A 69 -9.35 -4.42 5.72
N ALA A 70 -8.24 -4.15 5.02
CA ALA A 70 -7.08 -3.48 5.60
C ALA A 70 -7.45 -2.04 6.04
N PRO A 71 -7.25 -1.69 7.33
CA PRO A 71 -7.53 -0.35 7.82
C PRO A 71 -6.61 0.65 7.10
N PHE A 72 -7.22 1.70 6.53
CA PHE A 72 -6.48 2.79 5.93
C PHE A 72 -5.75 3.57 7.02
N ALA A 73 -4.44 3.35 7.14
CA ALA A 73 -3.59 4.30 7.83
C ALA A 73 -3.46 5.53 6.92
N GLU A 74 -4.27 6.55 7.18
CA GLU A 74 -3.99 7.89 6.66
C GLU A 74 -2.51 8.19 6.94
N PRO A 75 -1.68 8.49 5.92
CA PRO A 75 -0.32 8.91 6.16
C PRO A 75 -0.45 10.19 6.98
N GLY A 76 -0.13 10.08 8.28
CA GLY A 76 -0.36 11.12 9.25
C GLY A 76 0.13 12.43 8.67
N LYS A 77 -0.76 13.43 8.66
CA LYS A 77 -0.40 14.82 8.35
C LYS A 77 0.84 15.11 9.18
N SER A 78 2.01 15.11 8.54
CA SER A 78 3.24 15.56 9.18
C SER A 78 2.95 17.01 9.48
N LYS A 79 2.58 17.30 10.72
CA LYS A 79 2.41 18.64 11.25
C LYS A 79 3.82 19.21 11.25
N TRP A 80 4.26 19.71 10.10
CA TRP A 80 5.33 20.69 10.04
C TRP A 80 4.76 21.93 10.74
N THR A 81 4.73 21.89 12.07
CA THR A 81 4.87 23.11 12.84
C THR A 81 6.28 23.57 12.56
N ALA A 82 6.43 24.36 11.50
CA ALA A 82 7.53 25.30 11.42
C ALA A 82 7.36 26.22 12.64
N SER A 83 7.95 25.84 13.77
CA SER A 83 8.25 26.81 14.81
C SER A 83 9.23 27.81 14.17
N PRO A 84 8.93 29.11 14.14
CA PRO A 84 9.93 30.11 13.79
C PRO A 84 11.12 29.93 14.73
N PRO A 85 12.37 30.12 14.27
CA PRO A 85 13.51 30.03 15.17
C PRO A 85 13.34 31.08 16.27
N GLU A 86 13.26 30.64 17.52
CA GLU A 86 13.34 31.50 18.70
C GLU A 86 14.67 32.27 18.62
N MET A 87 14.58 33.57 18.32
CA MET A 87 15.71 34.48 18.49
C MET A 87 15.99 34.60 19.99
N GLN A 88 17.00 33.89 20.47
CA GLN A 88 17.56 34.13 21.80
C GLN A 88 18.22 35.52 21.80
N ILE A 89 17.50 36.51 22.32
CA ILE A 89 18.07 37.82 22.64
C ILE A 89 18.84 37.64 23.95
N THR A 90 20.10 37.24 23.85
CA THR A 90 21.02 37.37 24.98
C THR A 90 21.34 38.86 25.15
N SER A 91 20.79 39.45 26.21
CA SER A 91 21.13 40.79 26.64
C SER A 91 22.55 40.75 27.21
N VAL A 92 23.53 41.21 26.43
CA VAL A 92 24.85 41.60 26.90
C VAL A 92 25.13 43.00 26.38
N ASP A 93 25.06 43.92 27.32
CA ASP A 93 25.78 45.19 27.43
C ASP A 93 26.23 45.89 26.14
N GLY A 94 25.52 46.97 25.81
CA GLY A 94 26.08 48.21 25.30
C GLY A 94 26.99 48.15 24.07
N ARG A 95 26.43 47.96 22.86
CA ARG A 95 26.82 48.70 21.64
C ARG A 95 25.71 48.66 20.58
N ARG A 96 25.43 49.81 19.95
CA ARG A 96 24.43 49.98 18.87
C ARG A 96 24.76 49.06 17.67
N PRO A 97 23.78 48.34 17.09
CA PRO A 97 23.99 47.68 15.81
C PRO A 97 23.78 48.68 14.65
N TYR A 98 24.82 48.89 13.85
CA TYR A 98 24.69 49.57 12.55
C TYR A 98 24.04 48.61 11.53
N ARG A 99 22.98 49.07 10.89
CA ARG A 99 22.29 48.42 9.78
C ARG A 99 23.19 48.49 8.53
N ARG A 100 23.77 47.38 8.07
CA ARG A 100 24.45 47.30 6.76
C ARG A 100 23.43 47.04 5.65
N LEU A 101 23.47 47.87 4.62
CA LEU A 101 22.95 47.67 3.26
C LEU A 101 23.99 48.29 2.30
N PRO A 102 23.91 48.06 0.98
CA PRO A 102 24.08 46.82 0.21
C PRO A 102 25.26 46.97 -0.78
N ASN A 103 25.68 45.91 -1.49
CA ASN A 103 26.46 46.09 -2.73
C ASN A 103 25.67 45.52 -3.91
N GLN A 104 25.40 46.41 -4.88
CA GLN A 104 24.93 46.11 -6.23
C GLN A 104 26.15 45.88 -7.12
N GLU A 105 26.07 44.90 -8.02
CA GLU A 105 26.78 44.88 -9.31
C GLU A 105 25.75 44.58 -10.41
#